data_AF-A0A7Z0MEX5-F1
#
_entry.id   AF-A0A7Z0MEX5-F1
#
_cell.length_a   1.000
_cell.length_b   1.000
_cell.length_c   1.000
_cell.angle_alpha   90.00
_cell.angle_beta   90.00
_cell.angle_gamma   90.00
#
_symmetry.space_group_name_H-M   'P 1'
#
loop_
_entity.id
_entity.type
_entity.pdbx_description
1 polymer ?
#
loop_
_entity_poly.entity_id
_entity_poly.type
_entity_poly.pdbx_seq_one_letter_code
_entity_poly.pdbx_strand_id
1 'polypeptide(L)'
;MELNQGQKWETDAALRQGMSELHQIVSTGLDGAHANTLKSDDYKKMSGEIMTQFTYIVENCDLEPEADTQLHILLGNIIQGVEVIEGKVSGEQPENGLVKMAEALNSYGLHFDHPNWGNFDVSH
;
A
#
# COMPACT_ATOMS: atom_id res chain seq x y z
N MET A 1 -3.75 -13.66 -0.49
CA MET A 1 -2.39 -13.77 -1.04
C MET A 1 -1.80 -15.08 -0.57
N GLU A 2 -0.91 -15.65 -1.37
CA GLU A 2 -0.27 -16.94 -1.11
C GLU A 2 1.26 -16.82 -1.26
N LEU A 3 2.00 -17.71 -0.60
CA LEU A 3 3.45 -17.82 -0.70
C LEU A 3 3.87 -18.74 -1.86
N ASN A 4 5.03 -18.52 -2.44
CA ASN A 4 5.66 -19.39 -3.43
C ASN A 4 6.11 -20.71 -2.79
N GLN A 5 5.20 -21.68 -2.68
CA GLN A 5 5.49 -22.98 -2.03
C GLN A 5 6.02 -22.83 -0.59
N GLY A 6 5.53 -21.80 0.13
CA GLY A 6 5.97 -21.46 1.48
C GLY A 6 7.15 -20.46 1.54
N GLN A 7 7.68 -20.02 0.40
CA GLN A 7 8.69 -18.97 0.29
C GLN A 7 8.06 -17.64 -0.11
N LYS A 8 8.72 -16.53 0.22
CA LYS A 8 8.32 -15.21 -0.29
C LYS A 8 8.60 -15.11 -1.79
N TRP A 9 7.82 -14.29 -2.48
CA TRP A 9 8.03 -13.95 -3.88
C TRP A 9 9.22 -13.01 -4.04
N GLU A 10 10.09 -13.30 -5.00
CA GLU A 10 11.19 -12.40 -5.36
C GLU A 10 10.66 -11.04 -5.83
N THR A 11 11.43 -10.00 -5.59
CA THR A 11 11.08 -8.63 -6.00
C THR A 11 12.11 -8.11 -7.00
N ASP A 12 11.67 -7.24 -7.90
CA ASP A 12 12.56 -6.45 -8.76
C ASP A 12 12.84 -5.05 -8.16
N ALA A 13 13.68 -4.27 -8.83
CA ALA A 13 14.04 -2.94 -8.36
C ALA A 13 12.89 -1.91 -8.44
N ALA A 14 12.06 -1.98 -9.49
CA ALA A 14 10.96 -1.05 -9.69
C ALA A 14 9.86 -1.27 -8.63
N LEU A 15 9.51 -2.53 -8.37
CA LEU A 15 8.58 -2.90 -7.32
C LEU A 15 9.08 -2.44 -5.96
N ARG A 16 10.35 -2.71 -5.62
CA ARG A 16 10.90 -2.27 -4.33
C ARG A 16 10.81 -0.75 -4.20
N GLN A 17 11.19 0.01 -5.22
CA GLN A 17 11.10 1.46 -5.19
C GLN A 17 9.66 1.94 -4.93
N GLY A 18 8.70 1.50 -5.76
CA GLY A 18 7.32 1.95 -5.64
C GLY A 18 6.69 1.56 -4.29
N MET A 19 6.98 0.35 -3.80
CA MET A 19 6.47 -0.11 -2.50
C MET A 19 7.10 0.65 -1.33
N SER A 20 8.39 1.01 -1.39
CA SER A 20 9.01 1.86 -0.38
C SER A 20 8.38 3.26 -0.32
N GLU A 21 8.07 3.86 -1.48
CA GLU A 21 7.38 5.15 -1.53
C GLU A 21 5.95 5.04 -0.98
N LEU A 22 5.20 3.99 -1.36
CA LEU A 22 3.88 3.72 -0.79
C LEU A 22 3.93 3.56 0.73
N HIS A 23 4.94 2.84 1.24
CA HIS A 23 5.16 2.67 2.67
C HIS A 23 5.36 4.03 3.36
N GLN A 24 6.23 4.88 2.83
CA GLN A 24 6.49 6.20 3.40
C GLN A 24 5.25 7.11 3.39
N ILE A 25 4.49 7.09 2.30
CA ILE A 25 3.24 7.87 2.18
C ILE A 25 2.23 7.43 3.24
N VAL A 26 2.00 6.12 3.38
CA VAL A 26 1.06 5.58 4.36
C VAL A 26 1.54 5.81 5.80
N SER A 27 2.85 5.66 6.07
CA SER A 27 3.43 5.97 7.38
C SER A 27 3.15 7.42 7.79
N THR A 28 3.42 8.36 6.89
CA THR A 28 3.20 9.79 7.13
C THR A 28 1.71 10.09 7.33
N GLY A 29 0.84 9.40 6.58
CA GLY A 29 -0.60 9.48 6.74
C GLY A 29 -1.08 9.00 8.09
N LEU A 30 -0.64 7.83 8.54
CA LEU A 30 -0.98 7.29 9.85
C LEU A 30 -0.53 8.21 10.99
N ASP A 31 0.69 8.73 10.92
CA ASP A 31 1.20 9.69 11.92
C ASP A 31 0.33 10.96 11.98
N GLY A 32 -0.04 11.50 10.82
CA GLY A 32 -0.93 12.67 10.73
C GLY A 32 -2.35 12.39 11.23
N ALA A 33 -2.89 11.19 10.98
CA ALA A 33 -4.19 10.76 11.47
C ALA A 33 -4.18 10.63 13.00
N HIS A 34 -3.15 9.97 13.57
CA HIS A 34 -2.99 9.88 15.03
C HIS A 34 -2.86 11.25 15.69
N ALA A 35 -2.15 12.19 15.04
CA ALA A 35 -2.01 13.56 15.52
C ALA A 35 -3.28 14.43 15.30
N ASN A 36 -4.32 13.91 14.63
CA ASN A 36 -5.51 14.65 14.21
C ASN A 36 -5.18 15.91 13.38
N THR A 37 -4.15 15.84 12.54
CA THR A 37 -3.67 16.99 11.74
C THR A 37 -4.09 16.94 10.27
N LEU A 38 -4.56 15.79 9.78
CA LEU A 38 -4.94 15.64 8.38
C LEU A 38 -6.27 16.34 8.07
N LYS A 39 -6.30 17.01 6.91
CA LYS A 39 -7.50 17.60 6.32
C LYS A 39 -7.86 16.88 5.02
N SER A 40 -9.06 17.15 4.51
CA SER A 40 -9.53 16.57 3.24
C SER A 40 -8.58 16.81 2.07
N ASP A 41 -7.95 17.99 1.97
CA ASP A 41 -6.97 18.27 0.92
C ASP A 41 -5.68 17.43 1.07
N ASP A 42 -5.28 17.07 2.29
CA ASP A 42 -4.11 16.23 2.54
C ASP A 42 -4.39 14.80 2.08
N TYR A 43 -5.57 14.26 2.38
CA TYR A 43 -6.01 12.95 1.89
C TYR A 43 -6.08 12.89 0.36
N LYS A 44 -6.58 13.94 -0.29
CA LYS A 44 -6.63 14.04 -1.76
C LYS A 44 -5.24 14.14 -2.38
N LYS A 45 -4.32 14.86 -1.74
CA LYS A 45 -2.92 14.90 -2.19
C LYS A 45 -2.28 13.51 -2.09
N MET A 46 -2.50 12.85 -0.96
CA MET A 46 -1.99 11.50 -0.70
C MET A 46 -2.54 10.47 -1.70
N SER A 47 -3.84 10.54 -2.05
CA SER A 47 -4.40 9.66 -3.07
C SER A 47 -3.69 9.83 -4.42
N GLY A 48 -3.40 11.06 -4.83
CA GLY A 48 -2.63 11.32 -6.05
C GLY A 48 -1.21 10.76 -6.03
N GLU A 49 -0.51 10.89 -4.90
CA GLU A 49 0.84 10.34 -4.71
C GLU A 49 0.83 8.81 -4.76
N ILE A 50 -0.15 8.16 -4.10
CA ILE A 50 -0.33 6.71 -4.13
C ILE A 50 -0.64 6.22 -5.54
N MET A 51 -1.54 6.90 -6.26
CA MET A 51 -1.85 6.54 -7.65
C MET A 51 -0.65 6.68 -8.57
N THR A 52 0.23 7.66 -8.33
CA THR A 52 1.49 7.80 -9.07
C THR A 52 2.39 6.58 -8.88
N GLN A 53 2.53 6.10 -7.63
CA GLN A 53 3.32 4.89 -7.35
C GLN A 53 2.67 3.63 -7.90
N PHE A 54 1.33 3.52 -7.81
CA PHE A 54 0.59 2.41 -8.42
C PHE A 54 0.89 2.31 -9.93
N THR A 55 0.77 3.42 -10.67
CA THR A 55 1.07 3.44 -12.11
C THR A 55 2.53 3.09 -12.36
N TYR A 56 3.46 3.66 -11.59
CA TYR A 56 4.89 3.34 -11.73
C TYR A 56 5.17 1.85 -11.54
N ILE A 57 4.62 1.21 -10.50
CA ILE A 57 4.82 -0.22 -10.26
C ILE A 57 4.31 -1.04 -11.43
N VAL A 58 3.05 -0.82 -11.85
CA VAL A 58 2.41 -1.59 -12.93
C VAL A 58 3.15 -1.43 -14.26
N GLU A 59 3.71 -0.25 -14.54
CA GLU A 59 4.43 0.02 -15.80
C GLU A 59 5.86 -0.52 -15.82
N ASN A 60 6.50 -0.71 -14.67
CA ASN A 60 7.95 -0.92 -14.59
C ASN A 60 8.36 -2.23 -13.89
N CYS A 61 7.46 -2.92 -13.17
CA CYS A 61 7.81 -4.21 -12.58
C CYS A 61 7.95 -5.29 -13.65
N ASP A 62 8.90 -6.20 -13.42
CA ASP A 62 9.24 -7.33 -14.29
C ASP A 62 9.31 -8.59 -13.42
N LEU A 63 8.16 -8.93 -12.83
CA LEU A 63 8.00 -10.10 -12.00
C LEU A 63 7.65 -11.34 -12.84
N GLU A 64 7.94 -12.52 -12.29
CA GLU A 64 7.35 -13.76 -12.80
C GLU A 64 5.81 -13.71 -12.72
N PRO A 65 5.08 -14.33 -13.67
CA PRO A 65 3.62 -14.20 -13.77
C PRO A 65 2.83 -14.53 -12.49
N GLU A 66 3.29 -15.53 -11.73
CA GLU A 66 2.66 -15.93 -10.47
C GLU A 66 2.85 -14.87 -9.38
N ALA A 67 4.03 -14.28 -9.27
CA ALA A 67 4.33 -13.19 -8.34
C ALA A 67 3.52 -11.93 -8.71
N ASP A 68 3.45 -11.61 -10.00
CA ASP A 68 2.64 -10.50 -10.52
C ASP A 68 1.15 -10.66 -10.21
N THR A 69 0.62 -11.88 -10.31
CA THR A 69 -0.78 -12.17 -9.93
C THR A 69 -1.03 -11.85 -8.45
N GLN A 70 -0.10 -12.21 -7.56
CA GLN A 70 -0.23 -11.87 -6.14
C GLN A 70 -0.09 -10.36 -5.91
N LEU A 71 0.80 -9.69 -6.65
CA LEU A 71 0.99 -8.24 -6.58
C LEU A 71 -0.29 -7.51 -6.98
N HIS A 72 -0.98 -7.95 -8.03
CA HIS A 72 -2.24 -7.33 -8.46
C HIS A 72 -3.35 -7.41 -7.40
N ILE A 73 -3.43 -8.51 -6.63
CA ILE A 73 -4.37 -8.63 -5.51
C ILE A 73 -4.05 -7.59 -4.42
N LEU A 74 -2.77 -7.46 -4.07
CA LEU A 74 -2.29 -6.47 -3.11
C LEU A 74 -2.63 -5.05 -3.56
N LEU A 75 -2.27 -4.69 -4.80
CA LEU A 75 -2.50 -3.36 -5.35
C LEU A 75 -4.01 -3.04 -5.39
N GLY A 76 -4.87 -4.02 -5.67
CA GLY A 76 -6.32 -3.86 -5.56
C GLY A 76 -6.81 -3.50 -4.15
N ASN A 77 -6.17 -4.01 -3.10
CA ASN A 77 -6.51 -3.64 -1.71
C ASN A 77 -6.02 -2.23 -1.37
N ILE A 78 -4.87 -1.81 -1.91
CA ILE A 78 -4.37 -0.43 -1.76
C ILE A 78 -5.35 0.55 -2.42
N ILE A 79 -5.83 0.24 -3.64
CA ILE A 79 -6.82 1.06 -4.35
C ILE A 79 -8.14 1.19 -3.57
N GLN A 80 -8.61 0.13 -2.93
CA GLN A 80 -9.79 0.23 -2.06
C GLN A 80 -9.58 1.22 -0.90
N GLY A 81 -8.38 1.25 -0.31
CA GLY A 81 -8.03 2.27 0.70
C GLY A 81 -7.98 3.69 0.13
N VAL A 82 -7.49 3.84 -1.12
CA VAL A 82 -7.53 5.11 -1.85
C VAL A 82 -8.96 5.63 -2.00
N GLU A 83 -9.91 4.77 -2.38
CA GLU A 83 -11.31 5.16 -2.50
C GLU A 83 -11.91 5.65 -1.18
N VAL A 84 -11.49 5.07 -0.05
CA VAL A 84 -11.92 5.49 1.30
C VAL A 84 -11.34 6.87 1.66
N ILE A 85 -10.04 7.09 1.48
CA ILE A 85 -9.43 8.42 1.79
C ILE A 85 -9.98 9.53 0.88
N GLU A 86 -10.44 9.19 -0.32
CA GLU A 86 -11.12 10.12 -1.23
C GLU A 86 -12.60 10.35 -0.90
N GLY A 87 -13.13 9.68 0.14
CA GLY A 87 -14.51 9.81 0.57
C GLY A 87 -15.53 9.18 -0.40
N LYS A 88 -15.09 8.26 -1.27
CA LYS A 88 -15.97 7.57 -2.24
C LYS A 88 -16.77 6.44 -1.60
N VAL A 89 -16.34 5.94 -0.45
CA VAL A 89 -16.99 4.85 0.28
C VAL A 89 -17.90 5.42 1.38
N SER A 90 -19.21 5.29 1.18
CA SER A 90 -20.21 5.81 2.12
C SER A 90 -20.12 5.12 3.49
N GLY A 91 -20.06 5.91 4.56
CA GLY A 91 -20.05 5.42 5.94
C GLY A 91 -18.68 5.03 6.49
N GLU A 92 -17.61 5.11 5.68
CA GLU A 92 -16.23 4.95 6.16
C GLU A 92 -15.57 6.30 6.42
N GLN A 93 -14.75 6.37 7.47
CA GLN A 93 -13.90 7.53 7.74
C GLN A 93 -12.61 7.42 6.92
N PRO A 94 -12.01 8.53 6.44
CA PRO A 94 -10.75 8.50 5.69
C PRO A 94 -9.62 7.74 6.39
N GLU A 95 -9.53 7.83 7.72
CA GLU A 95 -8.54 7.12 8.53
C GLU A 95 -8.62 5.60 8.35
N ASN A 96 -9.81 5.05 8.13
CA ASN A 96 -9.98 3.61 7.85
C ASN A 96 -9.31 3.23 6.51
N GLY A 97 -9.26 4.15 5.56
CA GLY A 97 -8.55 3.94 4.30
C GLY A 97 -7.05 3.79 4.51
N LEU A 98 -6.46 4.60 5.40
CA LEU A 98 -5.05 4.47 5.79
C LEU A 98 -4.77 3.12 6.46
N VAL A 99 -5.65 2.69 7.36
CA VAL A 99 -5.53 1.38 8.03
C VAL A 99 -5.58 0.24 7.01
N LYS A 100 -6.54 0.25 6.07
CA LYS A 100 -6.64 -0.76 5.01
C LYS A 100 -5.37 -0.84 4.15
N MET A 101 -4.80 0.32 3.80
CA MET A 101 -3.54 0.36 3.03
C MET A 101 -2.37 -0.16 3.84
N ALA A 102 -2.29 0.18 5.12
CA ALA A 102 -1.24 -0.32 6.03
C ALA A 102 -1.33 -1.85 6.22
N GLU A 103 -2.54 -2.41 6.34
CA GLU A 103 -2.76 -3.86 6.36
C GLU A 103 -2.32 -4.54 5.06
N ALA A 104 -2.65 -3.93 3.91
CA ALA A 104 -2.17 -4.41 2.62
C ALA A 104 -0.63 -4.39 2.58
N LEU A 105 0.01 -3.28 2.95
CA LEU A 105 1.48 -3.15 2.98
C LEU A 105 2.16 -4.10 3.97
N ASN A 106 1.52 -4.43 5.09
CA ASN A 106 1.98 -5.50 5.98
C ASN A 106 1.92 -6.86 5.28
N SER A 107 0.83 -7.11 4.56
CA SER A 107 0.68 -8.34 3.77
C SER A 107 1.74 -8.45 2.67
N TYR A 108 2.13 -7.34 2.03
CA TYR A 108 3.28 -7.32 1.12
C TYR A 108 4.57 -7.77 1.81
N GLY A 109 4.89 -7.18 2.97
CA GLY A 109 6.07 -7.56 3.75
C GLY A 109 6.11 -9.04 4.15
N LEU A 110 4.94 -9.67 4.33
CA LEU A 110 4.82 -11.09 4.62
C LEU A 110 5.05 -11.98 3.40
N HIS A 111 4.67 -11.53 2.20
CA HIS A 111 4.62 -12.38 1.00
C HIS A 111 5.71 -12.09 -0.04
N PHE A 112 6.30 -10.90 -0.03
CA PHE A 112 7.33 -10.48 -0.99
C PHE A 112 8.67 -10.27 -0.27
N ASP A 113 9.75 -10.71 -0.91
CA ASP A 113 11.09 -10.54 -0.40
C ASP A 113 11.61 -9.14 -0.69
N HIS A 114 11.15 -8.19 0.13
CA HIS A 114 11.66 -6.84 0.19
C HIS A 114 12.57 -6.71 1.43
N PRO A 115 13.89 -6.56 1.25
CA PRO A 115 14.83 -6.46 2.36
C PRO A 115 14.51 -5.28 3.30
N ASN A 116 14.59 -5.52 4.61
CA ASN A 116 14.35 -4.52 5.66
C ASN A 116 12.93 -3.92 5.69
N TRP A 117 11.94 -4.62 5.13
CA TRP A 117 10.55 -4.16 5.22
C TRP A 117 10.05 -4.10 6.66
N GLY A 118 9.56 -2.92 7.08
CA GLY A 118 8.97 -2.70 8.40
C GLY A 118 7.46 -2.81 8.34
N ASN A 119 6.86 -3.59 9.23
CA ASN A 119 5.40 -3.64 9.36
C ASN A 119 4.87 -2.42 10.11
N PHE A 120 3.70 -1.95 9.71
CA PHE A 120 2.89 -0.99 10.45
C PHE A 120 2.25 -1.65 11.67
N ASP A 121 2.26 -0.93 12.79
CA ASP A 121 1.38 -1.25 13.91
C ASP A 121 0.00 -0.63 13.63
N VAL A 122 -0.97 -1.48 13.32
CA VAL A 122 -2.36 -1.09 13.03
C VAL A 122 -3.30 -1.52 14.16
N SER A 123 -2.77 -1.93 15.31
CA SER A 123 -3.59 -2.24 16.47
C SER A 123 -4.11 -0.95 17.11
N HIS A 124 -5.44 -0.80 17.14
CA HIS A 124 -6.18 0.25 17.85
C HIS A 124 -7.16 -0.37 18.84
#